data_AF-A0A939GB68-F1
#
_entry.id   AF-A0A939GB68-F1
#
_cell.length_a   1.000
_cell.length_b   1.000
_cell.length_c   1.000
_cell.angle_alpha   90.00
_cell.angle_beta   90.00
_cell.angle_gamma   90.00
#
_symmetry.space_group_name_H-M   'P 1'
#
loop_
_entity.id
_entity.type
_entity.pdbx_description
1 polymer ?
#
loop_
_entity_poly.entity_id
_entity_poly.type
_entity_poly.pdbx_seq_one_letter_code
_entity_poly.pdbx_strand_id
1 'polypeptide(L)'
;MTTKTPATAPLPDWLADEASLADEAVLFGLSEARPDERLAQIRLAFLERTVLVEKQIEQAQEHVSDLNAVIDAAQTDLNALQTLQLTGQKRLFSLAGQRLLIRFGLSLVGCAAVIFSTNQLLPTPFASVLLGGLVGLGGIGAALIRYAADGRARLNQQQADRLIQEQRLAKTESKLVDYQQTKQQLIADLYQYEAIRDAQHAHRDRLIRLFESEFDLARSLRYSLNPNDYRYSEGI
;
A
#
# COMPACT_ATOMS: atom_id res chain seq x y z
N MET A 1 -6.11 -24.43 5.39
CA MET A 1 -6.08 -23.28 6.31
C MET A 1 -7.00 -23.60 7.48
N THR A 2 -6.43 -24.10 8.56
CA THR A 2 -7.17 -24.40 9.79
C THR A 2 -7.29 -23.11 10.58
N THR A 3 -8.50 -22.55 10.67
CA THR A 3 -8.84 -21.45 11.57
C THR A 3 -8.64 -21.94 13.00
N LYS A 4 -7.42 -21.79 13.51
CA LYS A 4 -7.08 -22.04 14.90
C LYS A 4 -7.70 -20.89 15.69
N THR A 5 -8.96 -21.06 16.10
CA THR A 5 -9.61 -20.21 17.10
C THR A 5 -8.60 -20.01 18.22
N PRO A 6 -8.19 -18.77 18.52
CA PRO A 6 -7.22 -18.52 19.58
C PRO A 6 -7.80 -19.12 20.86
N ALA A 7 -7.12 -20.15 21.38
CA ALA A 7 -7.56 -20.93 22.53
C ALA A 7 -7.79 -19.94 23.67
N THR A 8 -9.06 -19.69 23.92
CA THR A 8 -9.48 -18.69 24.86
C THR A 8 -9.49 -19.33 26.23
N ALA A 9 -8.89 -18.69 27.23
CA ALA A 9 -8.98 -19.17 28.61
C ALA A 9 -10.47 -19.38 28.97
N PRO A 10 -10.83 -20.54 29.54
CA PRO A 10 -12.22 -20.79 29.91
C PRO A 10 -12.64 -19.78 30.98
N LEU A 11 -13.84 -19.23 30.82
CA LEU A 11 -14.45 -18.40 31.86
C LEU A 11 -14.59 -19.23 33.14
N PRO A 12 -14.44 -18.62 34.33
CA PRO A 12 -14.78 -19.30 35.58
C PRO A 12 -16.22 -19.83 35.55
N ASP A 13 -16.48 -20.98 36.18
CA ASP A 13 -17.78 -21.67 36.10
C ASP A 13 -18.96 -20.78 36.53
N TRP A 14 -18.76 -19.93 37.54
CA TRP A 14 -19.77 -18.97 38.03
C TRP A 14 -20.08 -17.83 37.04
N LEU A 15 -19.19 -17.58 36.07
CA LEU A 15 -19.33 -16.54 35.05
C LEU A 15 -19.70 -17.13 33.69
N ALA A 16 -19.50 -18.43 33.50
CA ALA A 16 -19.81 -19.14 32.27
C ALA A 16 -21.32 -19.31 32.05
N ASP A 17 -22.11 -19.34 33.12
CA ASP A 17 -23.56 -19.49 33.11
C ASP A 17 -24.26 -18.25 33.69
N GLU A 18 -25.26 -17.74 32.95
CA GLU A 18 -26.02 -16.56 33.36
C GLU A 18 -26.83 -16.81 34.64
N ALA A 19 -27.35 -18.04 34.83
CA ALA A 19 -28.10 -18.37 36.04
C ALA A 19 -27.18 -18.42 37.27
N SER A 20 -26.02 -19.06 37.14
CA SER A 20 -24.99 -19.06 38.18
C SER A 20 -24.51 -17.64 38.54
N LEU A 21 -24.37 -16.74 37.56
CA LEU A 21 -24.03 -15.34 37.80
C LEU A 21 -25.15 -14.58 38.52
N ALA A 22 -26.41 -14.84 38.16
CA ALA A 22 -27.57 -14.24 38.80
C ALA A 22 -27.70 -14.69 40.27
N ASP A 23 -27.52 -15.98 40.55
CA ASP A 23 -27.53 -16.52 41.91
C ASP A 23 -26.45 -15.86 42.77
N GLU A 24 -25.24 -15.71 42.22
CA GLU A 24 -24.16 -14.98 42.89
C GLU A 24 -24.53 -13.52 43.16
N ALA A 25 -25.13 -12.83 42.18
CA ALA A 25 -25.58 -11.45 42.35
C ALA A 25 -26.63 -11.30 43.46
N VAL A 26 -27.58 -12.24 43.54
CA VAL A 26 -28.59 -12.28 44.60
C VAL A 26 -27.94 -12.50 45.96
N LEU A 27 -27.01 -13.46 46.07
CA LEU A 27 -26.28 -13.71 47.32
C LEU A 27 -25.54 -12.45 47.79
N PHE A 28 -24.87 -11.75 46.88
CA PHE A 28 -24.20 -10.49 47.18
C PHE A 28 -25.19 -9.38 47.57
N GLY A 29 -26.33 -9.26 46.89
CA GLY A 29 -27.35 -8.23 47.19
C GLY A 29 -28.05 -8.44 48.54
N LEU A 30 -28.21 -9.71 48.95
CA LEU A 30 -28.70 -10.06 50.28
C LEU A 30 -27.63 -9.84 51.36
N SER A 31 -26.34 -9.97 51.02
CA SER A 31 -25.22 -9.63 51.89
C SER A 31 -25.01 -8.11 51.99
N GLU A 32 -24.30 -7.63 53.01
CA GLU A 32 -23.86 -6.21 53.07
C GLU A 32 -22.60 -5.94 52.22
N ALA A 33 -22.15 -6.92 51.44
CA ALA A 33 -20.95 -6.79 50.62
C ALA A 33 -21.15 -5.79 49.48
N ARG A 34 -20.06 -5.15 49.07
CA ARG A 34 -20.05 -4.23 47.93
C ARG A 34 -19.95 -5.01 46.62
N PRO A 35 -20.72 -4.65 45.57
CA PRO A 35 -20.66 -5.34 44.28
C PRO A 35 -19.36 -5.07 43.52
N ASP A 36 -18.63 -4.00 43.87
CA ASP A 36 -17.44 -3.51 43.16
C ASP A 36 -16.36 -4.57 42.97
N GLU A 37 -16.11 -5.39 43.99
CA GLU A 37 -15.08 -6.44 43.94
C GLU A 37 -15.45 -7.51 42.91
N ARG A 38 -16.72 -7.91 42.87
CA ARG A 38 -17.18 -8.94 41.93
C ARG A 38 -17.23 -8.42 40.50
N LEU A 39 -17.66 -7.16 40.32
CA LEU A 39 -17.60 -6.47 39.04
C LEU A 39 -16.16 -6.33 38.52
N ALA A 40 -15.20 -6.08 39.40
CA ALA A 40 -13.78 -6.04 39.03
C ALA A 40 -13.28 -7.42 38.56
N GLN A 41 -13.69 -8.51 39.20
CA GLN A 41 -13.34 -9.87 38.77
C GLN A 41 -13.92 -10.21 37.39
N ILE A 42 -15.17 -9.83 37.11
CA ILE A 42 -15.77 -9.98 35.78
C ILE A 42 -14.93 -9.23 34.74
N ARG A 43 -14.60 -7.96 35.01
CA ARG A 43 -13.78 -7.15 34.09
C ARG A 43 -12.40 -7.76 33.85
N LEU A 44 -11.74 -8.27 34.89
CA LEU A 44 -10.43 -8.89 34.80
C LEU A 44 -10.44 -10.16 33.92
N ALA A 45 -11.44 -11.03 34.12
CA ALA A 45 -11.58 -12.26 33.33
C ALA A 45 -11.74 -11.97 31.83
N PHE A 46 -12.45 -10.90 31.48
CA PHE A 46 -12.60 -10.47 30.10
C PHE A 46 -11.37 -9.73 29.55
N LEU A 47 -10.63 -9.00 30.38
CA LEU A 47 -9.37 -8.38 29.97
C LEU A 47 -8.35 -9.44 29.54
N GLU A 48 -8.14 -10.47 30.35
CA GLU A 48 -7.21 -11.57 29.99
C GLU A 48 -7.59 -12.24 28.67
N ARG A 49 -8.90 -12.34 28.42
CA ARG A 49 -9.46 -12.90 27.19
C ARG A 49 -9.27 -11.99 25.97
N THR A 50 -9.37 -10.67 26.12
CA THR A 50 -9.18 -9.73 25.00
C THR A 50 -7.72 -9.45 24.68
N VAL A 51 -6.79 -9.59 25.63
CA VAL A 51 -5.34 -9.35 25.42
C VAL A 51 -4.78 -10.06 24.19
N LEU A 52 -5.13 -11.33 23.97
CA LEU A 52 -4.63 -12.07 22.80
C LEU A 52 -5.20 -11.53 21.49
N VAL A 53 -6.48 -11.16 21.47
CA VAL A 53 -7.15 -10.62 20.28
C VAL A 53 -6.66 -9.20 20.00
N GLU A 54 -6.48 -8.37 21.02
CA GLU A 54 -5.90 -7.04 20.92
C GLU A 54 -4.48 -7.11 20.34
N LYS A 55 -3.65 -8.06 20.82
CA LYS A 55 -2.33 -8.29 20.24
C LYS A 55 -2.39 -8.68 18.75
N GLN A 56 -3.37 -9.50 18.35
CA GLN A 56 -3.57 -9.86 16.95
C GLN A 56 -4.01 -8.67 16.10
N ILE A 57 -4.86 -7.78 16.64
CA ILE A 57 -5.26 -6.53 16.00
C ILE A 57 -4.05 -5.63 15.81
N GLU A 58 -3.24 -5.42 16.85
CA GLU A 58 -2.03 -4.59 16.78
C GLU A 58 -1.04 -5.12 15.73
N GLN A 59 -0.77 -6.43 15.73
CA GLN A 59 0.11 -7.06 14.74
C GLN A 59 -0.44 -6.92 13.31
N ALA A 60 -1.74 -7.10 13.12
CA ALA A 60 -2.37 -6.92 11.82
C ALA A 60 -2.31 -5.46 11.36
N GLN A 61 -2.53 -4.50 12.26
CA GLN A 61 -2.42 -3.06 11.97
C GLN A 61 -0.99 -2.66 11.58
N GLU A 62 0.02 -3.16 12.29
CA GLU A 62 1.43 -2.96 11.95
C GLU A 62 1.74 -3.51 10.55
N HIS A 63 1.34 -4.75 10.26
CA HIS A 63 1.52 -5.34 8.94
C HIS A 63 0.78 -4.57 7.82
N VAL A 64 -0.42 -4.03 8.08
CA VAL A 64 -1.13 -3.16 7.12
C VAL A 64 -0.35 -1.87 6.87
N SER A 65 0.22 -1.28 7.94
CA SER A 65 1.04 -0.07 7.85
C SER A 65 2.29 -0.31 7.01
N ASP A 66 3.00 -1.41 7.25
CA ASP A 66 4.19 -1.79 6.48
C ASP A 66 3.86 -2.02 5.00
N LEU A 67 2.75 -2.72 4.72
CA LEU A 67 2.29 -2.92 3.34
C LEU A 67 1.95 -1.61 2.64
N ASN A 68 1.39 -0.63 3.33
CA ASN A 68 1.14 0.69 2.76
C ASN A 68 2.45 1.38 2.34
N ALA A 69 3.47 1.35 3.20
CA ALA A 69 4.77 1.92 2.87
C ALA A 69 5.39 1.25 1.63
N VAL A 70 5.27 -0.08 1.52
CA VAL A 70 5.75 -0.84 0.35
C VAL A 70 4.96 -0.50 -0.92
N ILE A 71 3.63 -0.39 -0.82
CA ILE A 71 2.76 0.01 -1.92
C ILE A 71 3.11 1.42 -2.40
N ASP A 72 3.29 2.37 -1.49
CA ASP A 72 3.62 3.76 -1.82
C ASP A 72 4.99 3.86 -2.50
N ALA A 73 5.97 3.10 -2.00
CA ALA A 73 7.29 3.01 -2.64
C ALA A 73 7.18 2.42 -4.05
N ALA A 74 6.42 1.34 -4.23
CA ALA A 74 6.20 0.71 -5.54
C ALA A 74 5.45 1.64 -6.52
N GLN A 75 4.45 2.37 -6.04
CA GLN A 75 3.70 3.36 -6.83
C GLN A 75 4.61 4.51 -7.28
N THR A 76 5.49 4.96 -6.40
CA THR A 76 6.46 6.02 -6.70
C THR A 76 7.46 5.56 -7.78
N ASP A 77 7.98 4.33 -7.68
CA ASP A 77 8.86 3.74 -8.71
C ASP A 77 8.13 3.61 -10.06
N LEU A 78 6.87 3.16 -10.06
CA LEU A 78 6.04 3.05 -11.26
C LEU A 78 5.86 4.43 -11.92
N ASN A 79 5.50 5.46 -11.16
CA ASN A 79 5.38 6.83 -11.67
C ASN A 79 6.72 7.36 -12.23
N ALA A 80 7.84 7.04 -11.58
CA ALA A 80 9.16 7.41 -12.07
C ALA A 80 9.49 6.74 -13.42
N LEU A 81 9.19 5.45 -13.56
CA LEU A 81 9.38 4.72 -14.82
C LEU A 81 8.51 5.29 -15.96
N GLN A 82 7.25 5.63 -15.69
CA GLN A 82 6.36 6.23 -16.68
C GLN A 82 6.82 7.63 -17.14
N THR A 83 7.29 8.46 -16.20
CA THR A 83 7.79 9.80 -16.53
C THR A 83 9.09 9.75 -17.35
N LEU A 84 9.96 8.78 -17.08
CA LEU A 84 11.16 8.52 -17.89
C LEU A 84 10.82 8.14 -19.34
N GLN A 85 9.78 7.32 -19.55
CA GLN A 85 9.33 6.97 -20.91
C GLN A 85 8.89 8.21 -21.71
N LEU A 86 8.02 9.03 -21.12
CA LEU A 86 7.50 10.25 -21.74
C LEU A 86 8.62 11.25 -22.07
N THR A 87 9.60 11.38 -21.18
CA THR A 87 10.71 12.33 -21.33
C THR A 87 11.75 11.84 -22.34
N GLY A 88 12.08 10.55 -22.30
CA GLY A 88 13.02 9.90 -23.22
C GLY A 88 12.56 10.00 -24.68
N GLN A 89 11.27 9.81 -24.93
CA GLN A 89 10.69 9.94 -26.26
C GLN A 89 10.85 11.34 -26.84
N LYS A 90 10.65 12.41 -26.04
CA LYS A 90 10.76 13.81 -26.52
C LYS A 90 12.19 14.25 -26.82
N ARG A 91 13.19 13.83 -26.03
CA ARG A 91 14.60 14.24 -26.25
C ARG A 91 15.20 13.68 -27.53
N LEU A 92 14.77 12.49 -27.96
CA LEU A 92 15.30 11.81 -29.14
C LEU A 92 14.96 12.51 -30.46
N PHE A 93 13.74 13.03 -30.60
CA PHE A 93 13.32 13.75 -31.81
C PHE A 93 14.09 15.07 -32.01
N SER A 94 14.43 15.75 -30.91
CA SER A 94 15.18 17.02 -30.94
C SER A 94 16.64 16.83 -31.39
N LEU A 95 17.34 15.86 -30.78
CA LEU A 95 18.77 15.62 -31.06
C LEU A 95 19.02 15.02 -32.45
N ALA A 96 18.10 14.21 -32.96
CA ALA A 96 18.24 13.61 -34.28
C ALA A 96 18.18 14.67 -35.41
N GLY A 97 17.29 15.65 -35.30
CA GLY A 97 17.15 16.74 -36.27
C GLY A 97 18.38 17.65 -36.33
N GLN A 98 18.91 18.04 -35.17
CA GLN A 98 20.10 18.91 -35.10
C GLN A 98 21.35 18.27 -35.73
N ARG A 99 21.58 16.97 -35.51
CA ARG A 99 22.74 16.27 -36.10
C ARG A 99 22.64 16.14 -37.61
N LEU A 100 21.44 16.04 -38.16
CA LEU A 100 21.22 16.02 -39.61
C LEU A 100 21.60 17.36 -40.24
N LEU A 101 21.16 18.47 -39.62
CA LEU A 101 21.46 19.83 -40.08
C LEU A 101 22.96 20.13 -40.12
N ILE A 102 23.71 19.73 -39.07
CA ILE A 102 25.17 19.93 -39.02
C ILE A 102 25.87 19.19 -40.16
N ARG A 103 25.46 17.95 -40.46
CA ARG A 103 26.06 17.14 -41.53
C ARG A 103 25.77 17.69 -42.92
N PHE A 104 24.56 18.20 -43.16
CA PHE A 104 24.22 18.90 -44.39
C PHE A 104 25.08 20.16 -44.57
N GLY A 105 25.25 20.96 -43.51
CA GLY A 105 26.11 22.14 -43.54
C GLY A 105 27.56 21.81 -43.91
N LEU A 106 28.14 20.76 -43.30
CA LEU A 106 29.51 20.34 -43.58
C LEU A 106 29.71 19.89 -45.04
N SER A 107 28.70 19.22 -45.62
CA SER A 107 28.72 18.79 -47.02
C SER A 107 28.72 19.97 -47.99
N LEU A 108 27.94 21.02 -47.71
CA LEU A 108 27.90 22.24 -48.52
C LEU A 108 29.25 22.97 -48.51
N VAL A 109 29.87 23.08 -47.34
CA VAL A 109 31.21 23.68 -47.18
C VAL A 109 32.26 22.89 -47.96
N GLY A 110 32.22 21.56 -47.89
CA GLY A 110 33.11 20.69 -48.67
C GLY A 110 32.94 20.88 -50.19
N CYS A 111 31.70 21.02 -50.67
CA CYS A 111 31.41 21.27 -52.08
C CYS A 111 32.00 22.61 -52.55
N ALA A 112 31.85 23.67 -51.75
CA ALA A 112 32.41 24.98 -52.05
C ALA A 112 33.95 24.96 -52.08
N ALA A 113 34.58 24.25 -51.14
CA ALA A 113 36.03 24.13 -51.08
C ALA A 113 36.62 23.45 -52.33
N VAL A 114 36.03 22.33 -52.79
CA VAL A 114 36.49 21.62 -53.99
C VAL A 114 36.37 22.49 -55.25
N ILE A 115 35.28 23.24 -55.38
CA ILE A 115 35.08 24.17 -56.51
C ILE A 115 36.15 25.27 -56.49
N PHE A 116 36.43 25.85 -55.32
CA PHE A 116 37.44 26.90 -55.18
C PHE A 116 38.85 26.40 -55.49
N SER A 117 39.23 25.22 -54.97
CA SER A 117 40.55 24.63 -55.19
C SER A 117 40.80 24.25 -56.65
N THR A 118 39.82 23.65 -57.32
CA THR A 118 39.99 23.24 -58.73
C THR A 118 40.04 24.42 -59.69
N ASN A 119 39.33 25.52 -59.38
CA ASN A 119 39.36 26.73 -60.19
C ASN A 119 40.73 27.45 -60.15
N GLN A 120 41.54 27.23 -59.10
CA GLN A 120 42.93 27.70 -59.05
C GLN A 120 43.90 26.84 -59.87
N LEU A 121 43.65 25.53 -60.04
CA LEU A 121 44.57 24.61 -60.71
C LEU A 121 44.29 24.42 -62.21
N LEU A 122 43.02 24.45 -62.63
CA LEU A 122 42.63 24.33 -64.04
C LEU A 122 41.56 25.39 -64.37
N PRO A 123 41.81 26.34 -65.30
CA PRO A 123 40.88 27.39 -65.68
C PRO A 123 39.76 26.90 -66.63
N THR A 124 39.26 25.69 -66.40
CA THR A 124 38.12 25.12 -67.14
C THR A 124 36.92 25.05 -66.20
N PRO A 125 35.98 26.00 -66.26
CA PRO A 125 34.87 26.11 -65.31
C PRO A 125 33.92 24.91 -65.35
N PHE A 126 33.87 24.20 -66.49
CA PHE A 126 33.03 23.01 -66.64
C PHE A 126 33.58 21.80 -65.85
N ALA A 127 34.89 21.59 -65.87
CA ALA A 127 35.52 20.44 -65.19
C ALA A 127 35.47 20.57 -63.67
N SER A 128 35.62 21.80 -63.13
CA SER A 128 35.54 22.09 -61.70
C SER A 128 34.12 21.88 -61.16
N VAL A 129 33.09 22.29 -61.91
CA VAL A 129 31.68 22.05 -61.53
C VAL A 129 31.32 20.57 -61.56
N LEU A 130 31.78 19.81 -62.56
CA LEU A 130 31.51 18.37 -62.65
C LEU A 130 32.18 17.57 -61.53
N LEU A 131 33.46 17.84 -61.25
CA LEU A 131 34.19 17.18 -60.17
C LEU A 131 33.62 17.55 -58.79
N GLY A 132 33.30 18.83 -58.58
CA GLY A 132 32.61 19.29 -57.36
C GLY A 132 31.24 18.63 -57.18
N GLY A 133 30.46 18.50 -58.26
CA GLY A 133 29.15 17.83 -58.25
C GLY A 133 29.23 16.34 -57.92
N LEU A 134 30.18 15.60 -58.49
CA LEU A 134 30.38 14.17 -58.20
C LEU A 134 30.81 13.92 -56.75
N VAL A 135 31.72 14.74 -56.22
CA VAL A 135 32.14 14.66 -54.81
C VAL A 135 30.99 15.03 -53.88
N GLY A 136 30.22 16.08 -54.22
CA GLY A 136 29.04 16.50 -53.48
C GLY A 136 27.97 15.40 -53.43
N LEU A 137 27.58 14.85 -54.58
CA LEU A 137 26.57 13.80 -54.68
C LEU A 137 27.02 12.48 -54.04
N GLY A 138 28.29 12.10 -54.20
CA GLY A 138 28.87 10.92 -53.55
C GLY A 138 28.93 11.06 -52.03
N GLY A 139 29.29 12.25 -51.53
CA GLY A 139 29.27 12.57 -50.10
C GLY A 139 27.86 12.53 -49.51
N ILE A 140 26.88 13.12 -50.20
CA ILE A 140 25.47 13.10 -49.79
C ILE A 140 24.92 11.67 -49.81
N GLY A 141 25.19 10.89 -50.87
CA GLY A 141 24.75 9.50 -50.99
C GLY A 141 25.31 8.60 -49.89
N ALA A 142 26.61 8.69 -49.62
CA ALA A 142 27.25 7.95 -48.53
C ALA A 142 26.72 8.37 -47.13
N ALA A 143 26.45 9.67 -46.94
CA ALA A 143 25.85 10.18 -45.72
C ALA A 143 24.41 9.66 -45.51
N LEU A 144 23.61 9.58 -46.57
CA LEU A 144 22.25 9.04 -46.52
C LEU A 144 22.24 7.52 -46.23
N ILE A 145 23.13 6.74 -46.85
CA ILE A 145 23.23 5.30 -46.60
C ILE A 145 23.65 5.02 -45.15
N ARG A 146 24.66 5.74 -44.64
CA ARG A 146 25.07 5.62 -43.23
C ARG A 146 23.97 6.09 -42.27
N TYR A 147 23.27 7.17 -42.60
CA TYR A 147 22.12 7.63 -41.81
C TYR A 147 20.99 6.60 -41.79
N ALA A 148 20.69 5.96 -42.91
CA ALA A 148 19.68 4.90 -42.99
C ALA A 148 20.10 3.63 -42.23
N ALA A 149 21.37 3.23 -42.31
CA ALA A 149 21.91 2.09 -41.57
C ALA A 149 21.93 2.34 -40.05
N ASP A 150 22.46 3.48 -39.61
CA ASP A 150 22.44 3.91 -38.21
C ASP A 150 21.00 4.05 -37.70
N GLY A 151 20.08 4.55 -38.54
CA GLY A 151 18.67 4.69 -38.23
C GLY A 151 18.02 3.34 -37.91
N ARG A 152 18.26 2.31 -38.74
CA ARG A 152 17.74 0.95 -38.51
C ARG A 152 18.32 0.33 -37.23
N ALA A 153 19.62 0.46 -37.01
CA ALA A 153 20.26 -0.05 -35.80
C ALA A 153 19.68 0.60 -34.52
N ARG A 154 19.45 1.92 -34.55
CA ARG A 154 18.83 2.65 -33.45
C ARG A 154 17.37 2.26 -33.23
N LEU A 155 16.60 2.02 -34.30
CA LEU A 155 15.21 1.55 -34.18
C LEU A 155 15.14 0.17 -33.54
N ASN A 156 15.98 -0.77 -33.96
CA ASN A 156 16.03 -2.10 -33.37
C ASN A 156 16.46 -2.06 -31.89
N GLN A 157 17.48 -1.25 -31.57
CA GLN A 157 17.92 -1.06 -30.18
C GLN A 157 16.83 -0.40 -29.33
N GLN A 158 16.13 0.61 -29.86
CA GLN A 158 15.00 1.24 -29.19
C GLN A 158 13.83 0.29 -28.97
N GLN A 159 13.55 -0.60 -29.92
CA GLN A 159 12.52 -1.62 -29.76
C GLN A 159 12.90 -2.59 -28.63
N ALA A 160 14.16 -3.04 -28.58
CA ALA A 160 14.65 -3.89 -27.51
C ALA A 160 14.57 -3.19 -26.13
N ASP A 161 15.02 -1.94 -26.05
CA ASP A 161 14.96 -1.16 -24.80
C ASP A 161 13.52 -0.90 -24.36
N ARG A 162 12.60 -0.63 -25.29
CA ARG A 162 11.17 -0.47 -25.00
C ARG A 162 10.57 -1.74 -24.43
N LEU A 163 10.83 -2.90 -25.06
CA LEU A 163 10.35 -4.17 -24.56
C LEU A 163 10.86 -4.46 -23.14
N ILE A 164 12.13 -4.18 -22.86
CA ILE A 164 12.69 -4.33 -21.51
C ILE A 164 11.99 -3.40 -20.51
N GLN A 165 11.69 -2.16 -20.90
CA GLN A 165 10.97 -1.21 -20.05
C GLN A 165 9.52 -1.64 -19.81
N GLU A 166 8.80 -2.07 -20.85
CA GLU A 166 7.43 -2.59 -20.74
C GLU A 166 7.38 -3.82 -19.84
N GLN A 167 8.35 -4.73 -19.95
CA GLN A 167 8.46 -5.87 -19.05
C GLN A 167 8.70 -5.45 -17.59
N ARG A 168 9.54 -4.43 -17.36
CA ARG A 168 9.78 -3.90 -16.01
C ARG A 168 8.51 -3.27 -15.44
N LEU A 169 7.80 -2.46 -16.24
CA LEU A 169 6.53 -1.85 -15.84
C LEU A 169 5.49 -2.92 -15.50
N ALA A 170 5.27 -3.88 -16.40
CA ALA A 170 4.31 -4.97 -16.18
C ALA A 170 4.66 -5.79 -14.93
N LYS A 171 5.96 -6.03 -14.68
CA LYS A 171 6.41 -6.74 -13.46
C LYS A 171 6.13 -5.92 -12.20
N THR A 172 6.37 -4.60 -12.21
CA THR A 172 6.10 -3.73 -11.06
C THR A 172 4.59 -3.59 -10.82
N GLU A 173 3.79 -3.44 -11.88
CA GLU A 173 2.32 -3.42 -11.82
C GLU A 173 1.77 -4.72 -11.24
N SER A 174 2.25 -5.87 -11.70
CA SER A 174 1.84 -7.18 -11.15
C SER A 174 2.12 -7.26 -9.64
N LYS A 175 3.32 -6.87 -9.20
CA LYS A 175 3.66 -6.87 -7.76
C LYS A 175 2.77 -5.94 -6.96
N LEU A 176 2.43 -4.78 -7.51
CA LEU A 176 1.53 -3.83 -6.87
C LEU A 176 0.15 -4.44 -6.65
N VAL A 177 -0.39 -5.12 -7.66
CA VAL A 177 -1.67 -5.84 -7.55
C VAL A 177 -1.58 -6.93 -6.46
N ASP A 178 -0.49 -7.71 -6.44
CA ASP A 178 -0.27 -8.75 -5.42
C ASP A 178 -0.23 -8.15 -4.00
N TYR A 179 0.46 -7.02 -3.79
CA TYR A 179 0.49 -6.33 -2.51
C TYR A 179 -0.88 -5.77 -2.12
N GLN A 180 -1.62 -5.20 -3.07
CA GLN A 180 -2.98 -4.70 -2.82
C GLN A 180 -3.93 -5.83 -2.44
N GLN A 181 -3.84 -6.98 -3.10
CA GLN A 181 -4.63 -8.15 -2.77
C GLN A 181 -4.27 -8.69 -1.37
N THR A 182 -2.98 -8.75 -1.04
CA THR A 182 -2.50 -9.16 0.29
C THR A 182 -3.03 -8.21 1.38
N LYS A 183 -2.97 -6.89 1.13
CA LYS A 183 -3.54 -5.88 2.03
C LYS A 183 -5.04 -6.06 2.25
N GLN A 184 -5.80 -6.37 1.19
CA GLN A 184 -7.24 -6.62 1.32
C GLN A 184 -7.54 -7.83 2.21
N GLN A 185 -6.77 -8.92 2.06
CA GLN A 185 -6.90 -10.10 2.92
C GLN A 185 -6.62 -9.76 4.38
N LEU A 186 -5.53 -9.01 4.65
CA LEU A 186 -5.16 -8.62 5.99
C LEU A 186 -6.17 -7.68 6.65
N ILE A 187 -6.78 -6.77 5.88
CA ILE A 187 -7.88 -5.92 6.36
C ILE A 187 -9.11 -6.77 6.71
N ALA A 188 -9.43 -7.78 5.89
CA ALA A 188 -10.53 -8.68 6.20
C ALA A 188 -10.29 -9.46 7.50
N ASP A 189 -9.08 -9.95 7.73
CA ASP A 189 -8.69 -10.61 8.97
C ASP A 189 -8.77 -9.66 10.17
N LEU A 190 -8.31 -8.41 10.01
CA LEU A 190 -8.41 -7.36 11.03
C LEU A 190 -9.86 -7.11 11.45
N TYR A 191 -10.78 -6.99 10.48
CA TYR A 191 -12.20 -6.85 10.79
C TYR A 191 -12.77 -8.04 11.55
N GLN A 192 -12.29 -9.26 11.29
CA GLN A 192 -12.71 -10.43 12.06
C GLN A 192 -12.23 -10.34 13.51
N TYR A 193 -10.98 -9.96 13.75
CA TYR A 193 -10.46 -9.79 15.11
C TYR A 193 -11.16 -8.66 15.87
N GLU A 194 -11.43 -7.53 15.22
CA GLU A 194 -12.22 -6.45 15.79
C GLU A 194 -13.63 -6.89 16.17
N ALA A 195 -14.31 -7.63 15.28
CA ALA A 195 -15.64 -8.16 15.57
C ALA A 195 -15.63 -9.14 16.76
N ILE A 196 -14.58 -9.97 16.88
CA ILE A 196 -14.40 -10.87 18.03
C ILE A 196 -14.22 -10.06 19.32
N ARG A 197 -13.34 -9.05 19.32
CA ARG A 197 -13.11 -8.17 20.48
C ARG A 197 -14.41 -7.48 20.90
N ASP A 198 -15.14 -6.92 19.96
CA ASP A 198 -16.38 -6.20 20.22
C ASP A 198 -17.47 -7.15 20.75
N ALA A 199 -17.53 -8.38 20.24
CA ALA A 199 -18.40 -9.42 20.79
C ALA A 199 -18.03 -9.78 22.24
N GLN A 200 -16.74 -9.86 22.58
CA GLN A 200 -16.29 -10.08 23.96
C GLN A 200 -16.65 -8.92 24.89
N HIS A 201 -16.47 -7.67 24.44
CA HIS A 201 -16.88 -6.50 25.23
C HIS A 201 -18.39 -6.44 25.41
N ALA A 202 -19.17 -6.69 24.36
CA ALA A 202 -20.62 -6.73 24.46
C ALA A 202 -21.09 -7.85 25.41
N HIS A 203 -20.42 -9.01 25.39
CA HIS A 203 -20.72 -10.11 26.30
C HIS A 203 -20.40 -9.73 27.76
N ARG A 204 -19.22 -9.16 28.02
CA ARG A 204 -18.85 -8.62 29.33
C ARG A 204 -19.90 -7.62 29.85
N ASP A 205 -20.27 -6.66 29.03
CA ASP A 205 -21.18 -5.58 29.43
C ASP A 205 -22.59 -6.11 29.70
N ARG A 206 -23.02 -7.14 28.97
CA ARG A 206 -24.28 -7.85 29.26
C ARG A 206 -24.24 -8.52 30.62
N LEU A 207 -23.17 -9.26 30.94
CA LEU A 207 -23.02 -9.96 32.21
C LEU A 207 -22.94 -9.00 33.40
N ILE A 208 -22.23 -7.87 33.23
CA ILE A 208 -22.19 -6.80 34.24
C ILE A 208 -23.59 -6.26 34.51
N ARG A 209 -24.36 -5.92 33.46
CA ARG A 209 -25.73 -5.39 33.63
C ARG A 209 -26.66 -6.41 34.28
N LEU A 210 -26.55 -7.68 33.91
CA LEU A 210 -27.31 -8.76 34.55
C LEU A 210 -26.99 -8.80 36.05
N PHE A 211 -25.71 -8.87 36.39
CA PHE A 211 -25.26 -8.89 37.78
C PHE A 211 -25.77 -7.68 38.57
N GLU A 212 -25.62 -6.46 38.04
CA GLU A 212 -26.11 -5.23 38.68
C GLU A 212 -27.62 -5.27 38.89
N SER A 213 -28.39 -5.68 37.89
CA SER A 213 -29.86 -5.74 37.98
C SER A 213 -30.36 -6.72 39.03
N GLU A 214 -29.75 -7.90 39.13
CA GLU A 214 -30.12 -8.94 40.11
C GLU A 214 -29.65 -8.57 41.52
N PHE A 215 -28.47 -7.96 41.65
CA PHE A 215 -27.97 -7.42 42.91
C PHE A 215 -28.92 -6.36 43.48
N ASP A 216 -29.31 -5.38 42.67
CA ASP A 216 -30.20 -4.30 43.09
C ASP A 216 -31.60 -4.82 43.43
N LEU A 217 -32.11 -5.79 42.64
CA LEU A 217 -33.37 -6.47 42.93
C LEU A 217 -33.32 -7.16 44.30
N ALA A 218 -32.32 -8.00 44.54
CA ALA A 218 -32.17 -8.71 45.81
C ALA A 218 -32.04 -7.75 47.00
N ARG A 219 -31.28 -6.67 46.83
CA ARG A 219 -31.12 -5.63 47.84
C ARG A 219 -32.45 -4.91 48.14
N SER A 220 -33.23 -4.58 47.11
CA SER A 220 -34.55 -3.97 47.26
C SER A 220 -35.52 -4.89 48.01
N LEU A 221 -35.50 -6.19 47.71
CA LEU A 221 -36.30 -7.19 48.40
C LEU A 221 -35.91 -7.29 49.87
N ARG A 222 -34.61 -7.33 50.19
CA ARG A 222 -34.14 -7.30 51.59
C ARG A 222 -34.67 -6.09 52.35
N TYR A 223 -34.57 -4.90 51.75
CA TYR A 223 -35.09 -3.67 52.35
C TYR A 223 -36.60 -3.70 52.56
N SER A 224 -37.36 -4.31 51.63
CA SER A 224 -38.81 -4.47 51.78
C SER A 224 -39.21 -5.44 52.90
N LEU A 225 -38.40 -6.48 53.13
CA LEU A 225 -38.65 -7.54 54.10
C LEU A 225 -38.18 -7.19 55.52
N ASN A 226 -37.26 -6.24 55.68
CA ASN A 226 -36.82 -5.75 56.98
C ASN A 226 -37.04 -4.23 57.14
N PRO A 227 -38.29 -3.76 57.37
CA PRO A 227 -38.60 -2.34 57.46
C PRO A 227 -37.94 -1.64 58.67
N ASN A 228 -37.53 -2.41 59.68
CA ASN A 228 -36.92 -1.89 60.90
C ASN A 228 -35.47 -1.40 60.68
N ASP A 229 -34.79 -1.82 59.61
CA ASP A 229 -33.44 -1.33 59.28
C ASP A 229 -33.43 0.14 58.83
N TYR A 230 -34.55 0.68 58.31
CA TYR A 230 -34.64 2.09 57.91
C TYR A 230 -34.58 3.07 59.09
N ARG A 231 -34.92 2.62 60.31
CA ARG A 231 -34.96 3.52 61.48
C ARG A 231 -33.58 3.84 62.07
N TYR A 232 -32.52 3.16 61.65
CA TYR A 232 -31.16 3.43 62.12
C TYR A 232 -30.30 4.25 61.16
N SER A 233 -30.68 4.40 59.89
CA SER A 233 -29.89 5.17 58.90
C SER A 233 -30.30 6.64 58.74
N GLU A 234 -31.48 7.05 59.22
CA GLU A 234 -31.91 8.46 59.27
C GLU A 234 -31.69 9.12 60.65
N GLY A 235 -31.02 8.41 61.57
CA GLY A 235 -30.75 8.84 62.93
C GLY A 235 -29.29 9.15 63.23
N ILE A 236 -28.56 9.80 62.32
CA ILE A 236 -27.31 10.54 62.57
C ILE A 236 -27.30 11.79 61.70
#